data_AF-A0A6C0HNZ3-F1
#
_entry.id   AF-A0A6C0HNZ3-F1
#
_cell.length_a   1.000
_cell.length_b   1.000
_cell.length_c   1.000
_cell.angle_alpha   90.00
_cell.angle_beta   90.00
_cell.angle_gamma   90.00
#
_symmetry.space_group_name_H-M   'P 1'
#
loop_
_entity.id
_entity.type
_entity.pdbx_description
1 polymer ?
#
loop_
_entity_poly.entity_id
_entity_poly.type
_entity_poly.pdbx_seq_one_letter_code
_entity_poly.pdbx_strand_id
1 'polypeptide(L)'
;MDYNNKTVAEIKALCKDRKIKGYSKFTKKKDLLKFIASISTLSNINNIQTELIETPVSVGAVNIKLQQDVILGDTMKILPTLADNSAQIIIADPPYNIGKDFGNDSDKQPMDDYLEWCNLWIKDCLRVLKPNGTMFIYGFSEILALILSKVPHTIKRRWIVWHYTNKNVASLNFWQRSHESIIILWKEDYIFHRDDVREAYTEGFLNGSAGKERTATEGRFQNKSGKKTRYIAHPNGALPRDVIKIPALAGGSGMNERVNHPTQKPLILCDKLLRSCKMSPSDGYVLIPFAGSGSECVAAKKLNLPFIGIELNEEYVKIINERLSEPIVEDGVKNETSVLKSSPL
;
A
#
# COMPACT_ATOMS: atom_id res chain seq x y z
N MET A 1 -31.54 28.29 -12.14
CA MET A 1 -31.32 29.15 -13.31
C MET A 1 -32.15 28.61 -14.45
N ASP A 2 -32.85 29.48 -15.18
CA ASP A 2 -33.63 29.06 -16.34
C ASP A 2 -32.73 29.03 -17.58
N TYR A 3 -32.46 27.81 -18.06
CA TYR A 3 -31.68 27.55 -19.28
C TYR A 3 -32.57 27.22 -20.49
N ASN A 4 -33.90 27.20 -20.30
CA ASN A 4 -34.85 26.75 -21.32
C ASN A 4 -34.87 27.66 -22.54
N ASN A 5 -34.57 28.95 -22.38
CA ASN A 5 -34.57 29.94 -23.47
C ASN A 5 -33.18 30.22 -24.08
N LYS A 6 -32.13 29.46 -23.71
CA LYS A 6 -30.76 29.68 -24.22
C LYS A 6 -30.35 28.66 -25.28
N THR A 7 -29.56 29.09 -26.25
CA THR A 7 -28.93 28.23 -27.27
C THR A 7 -27.78 27.41 -26.66
N VAL A 8 -27.32 26.36 -27.36
CA VAL A 8 -26.20 25.53 -26.89
C VAL A 8 -24.93 26.37 -26.71
N ALA A 9 -24.65 27.30 -27.63
CA ALA A 9 -23.47 28.16 -27.56
C ALA A 9 -23.49 29.07 -26.32
N GLU A 10 -24.64 29.69 -26.01
CA GLU A 10 -24.80 30.53 -24.82
C GLU A 10 -24.67 29.74 -23.52
N ILE A 11 -25.22 28.52 -23.48
CA ILE A 11 -25.06 27.63 -22.31
C ILE A 11 -23.58 27.24 -22.13
N LYS A 12 -22.87 26.94 -23.22
CA LYS A 12 -21.43 26.65 -23.18
C LYS A 12 -20.58 27.85 -22.73
N ALA A 13 -20.94 29.07 -23.15
CA ALA A 13 -20.28 30.29 -22.68
C ALA A 13 -20.49 30.48 -21.17
N LEU A 14 -21.70 30.27 -20.67
CA LEU A 14 -22.00 30.30 -19.23
C LEU A 14 -21.22 29.22 -18.45
N CYS A 15 -21.08 28.02 -19.01
CA CYS A 15 -20.25 26.99 -18.40
C CYS A 15 -18.76 27.39 -18.34
N LYS A 16 -18.25 28.05 -19.39
CA LYS A 16 -16.88 28.58 -19.43
C LYS A 16 -16.66 29.63 -18.34
N ASP A 17 -17.57 30.60 -18.24
CA ASP A 17 -17.53 31.69 -17.25
C ASP A 17 -17.54 31.14 -15.81
N ARG A 18 -18.32 30.07 -15.60
CA ARG A 18 -18.41 29.38 -14.30
C ARG A 18 -17.33 28.34 -14.07
N LYS A 19 -16.33 28.25 -14.94
CA LYS A 19 -15.23 27.28 -14.89
C LYS A 19 -15.71 25.82 -14.76
N ILE A 20 -16.90 25.52 -15.29
CA ILE A 20 -17.44 24.16 -15.36
C ILE A 20 -16.59 23.41 -16.40
N LYS A 21 -16.01 22.26 -16.06
CA LYS A 21 -15.21 21.44 -16.98
C LYS A 21 -16.07 20.37 -17.65
N GLY A 22 -15.67 19.87 -18.82
CA GLY A 22 -16.32 18.72 -19.46
C GLY A 22 -17.63 18.99 -20.21
N TYR A 23 -18.10 20.24 -20.27
CA TYR A 23 -19.30 20.61 -21.03
C TYR A 23 -19.10 20.63 -22.56
N SER A 24 -17.84 20.72 -23.02
CA SER A 24 -17.50 20.94 -24.43
C SER A 24 -17.95 19.79 -25.35
N LYS A 25 -17.96 18.56 -24.83
CA LYS A 25 -18.35 17.33 -25.54
C LYS A 25 -19.83 17.23 -25.89
N PHE A 26 -20.70 18.01 -25.24
CA PHE A 26 -22.15 17.94 -25.48
C PHE A 26 -22.54 18.84 -26.65
N THR A 27 -23.09 18.26 -27.71
CA THR A 27 -23.58 18.99 -28.90
C THR A 27 -25.09 19.23 -28.83
N LYS A 28 -25.84 18.38 -28.12
CA LYS A 28 -27.29 18.50 -27.93
C LYS A 28 -27.62 19.25 -26.64
N LYS A 29 -28.57 20.19 -26.71
CA LYS A 29 -29.04 21.00 -25.56
C LYS A 29 -29.53 20.13 -24.39
N LYS A 30 -30.32 19.09 -24.67
CA LYS A 30 -30.87 18.19 -23.64
C LYS A 30 -29.79 17.53 -22.78
N ASP A 31 -28.70 17.08 -23.40
CA ASP A 31 -27.61 16.38 -22.71
C ASP A 31 -26.73 17.34 -21.91
N LEU A 32 -26.50 18.54 -22.46
CA LEU A 32 -25.80 19.62 -21.77
C LEU A 32 -26.58 20.10 -20.52
N LEU A 33 -27.91 20.20 -20.61
CA LEU A 33 -28.75 20.56 -19.46
C LEU A 33 -28.76 19.49 -18.37
N LYS A 34 -28.83 18.21 -18.74
CA LYS A 34 -28.70 17.09 -17.78
C LYS A 34 -27.35 17.12 -17.06
N PHE A 35 -26.28 17.39 -17.81
CA PHE A 35 -24.95 17.55 -17.24
C PHE A 35 -24.90 18.70 -16.22
N ILE A 36 -25.44 19.87 -16.56
CA ILE A 36 -25.46 21.02 -15.63
C ILE A 36 -26.30 20.72 -14.38
N ALA A 37 -27.45 20.05 -14.52
CA ALA A 37 -28.32 19.71 -13.39
C ALA A 37 -27.65 18.75 -12.39
N SER A 38 -26.81 17.84 -12.88
CA SER A 38 -26.00 16.93 -12.04
C SER A 38 -24.94 17.67 -11.20
N ILE A 39 -24.50 18.85 -11.61
CA ILE A 39 -23.52 19.65 -10.88
C ILE A 39 -24.20 20.45 -9.75
N SER A 40 -25.40 21.00 -10.02
CA SER A 40 -26.17 21.73 -9.00
C SER A 40 -26.66 20.83 -7.86
N THR A 41 -26.94 19.56 -8.13
CA THR A 41 -27.30 18.58 -7.09
C THR A 41 -26.13 18.23 -6.17
N LEU A 42 -24.91 18.18 -6.72
CA LEU A 42 -23.67 18.07 -5.92
C LEU A 42 -23.40 19.31 -5.05
N SER A 43 -23.88 20.49 -5.47
CA SER A 43 -23.68 21.75 -4.73
C SER A 43 -24.59 21.85 -3.49
N ASN A 44 -25.82 21.33 -3.58
CA ASN A 44 -26.80 21.36 -2.49
C ASN A 44 -26.48 20.38 -1.35
N ILE A 45 -25.65 19.36 -1.58
CA ILE A 45 -25.18 18.45 -0.53
C ILE A 45 -24.18 19.16 0.40
N ASN A 46 -23.49 20.19 -0.09
CA ASN A 46 -22.45 20.91 0.66
C ASN A 46 -22.97 22.06 1.55
N ASN A 47 -24.30 22.28 1.63
CA ASN A 47 -24.87 23.50 2.24
C ASN A 47 -25.80 23.27 3.44
N ILE A 48 -25.72 22.13 4.15
CA ILE A 48 -26.39 21.97 5.44
C ILE A 48 -25.44 22.45 6.54
N GLN A 49 -25.67 23.69 7.00
CA GLN A 49 -25.14 24.22 8.26
C GLN A 49 -25.58 23.33 9.42
N THR A 50 -24.61 22.84 10.20
CA THR A 50 -24.83 22.13 11.45
C THR A 50 -25.05 23.16 12.57
N GLU A 51 -26.30 23.33 13.00
CA GLU A 51 -26.60 23.89 14.31
C GLU A 51 -26.22 22.86 15.39
N LEU A 52 -25.34 23.27 16.30
CA LEU A 52 -24.88 22.52 17.45
C LEU A 52 -26.01 22.40 18.48
N ILE A 53 -26.47 21.18 18.75
CA ILE A 53 -27.18 20.85 19.99
C ILE A 53 -26.25 19.97 20.81
N GLU A 54 -25.60 20.58 21.80
CA GLU A 54 -24.84 19.87 22.83
C GLU A 54 -25.80 19.24 23.85
N THR A 55 -25.74 17.92 23.99
CA THR A 55 -26.18 17.24 25.21
C THR A 55 -25.07 16.28 25.66
N PRO A 56 -24.60 16.37 26.93
CA PRO A 56 -23.51 15.53 27.41
C PRO A 56 -24.04 14.13 27.72
N VAL A 57 -23.57 13.13 26.97
CA VAL A 57 -23.81 11.72 27.27
C VAL A 57 -22.63 11.18 28.08
N SER A 58 -22.95 10.60 29.23
CA SER A 58 -22.01 9.97 30.16
C SER A 58 -21.15 8.90 29.47
N VAL A 59 -19.84 8.99 29.62
CA VAL A 59 -18.87 8.00 29.12
C VAL A 59 -18.95 6.74 29.99
N GLY A 60 -19.84 5.82 29.60
CA GLY A 60 -19.72 4.40 29.90
C GLY A 60 -18.82 3.75 28.85
N ALA A 61 -17.92 2.85 29.28
CA ALA A 61 -16.88 2.22 28.47
C ALA A 61 -17.28 1.97 26.99
N VAL A 62 -16.62 2.69 26.08
CA VAL A 62 -16.86 2.58 24.64
C VAL A 62 -16.30 1.25 24.16
N ASN A 63 -17.19 0.33 23.78
CA ASN A 63 -16.84 -0.88 23.05
C ASN A 63 -16.37 -0.47 21.65
N ILE A 64 -15.07 -0.53 21.38
CA ILE A 64 -14.47 -0.22 20.07
C ILE A 64 -14.93 -1.29 19.07
N LYS A 65 -15.83 -0.93 18.14
CA LYS A 65 -16.10 -1.75 16.95
C LYS A 65 -15.00 -1.49 15.93
N LEU A 66 -14.13 -2.48 15.72
CA LEU A 66 -12.94 -2.38 14.86
C LEU A 66 -13.33 -2.13 13.40
N GLN A 67 -12.90 -0.98 12.87
CA GLN A 67 -13.14 -0.46 11.52
C GLN A 67 -12.34 -1.24 10.47
N GLN A 68 -12.93 -2.30 9.90
CA GLN A 68 -12.35 -3.17 8.87
C GLN A 68 -13.19 -3.02 7.59
N ASP A 69 -12.98 -1.93 6.87
CA ASP A 69 -13.86 -1.54 5.76
C ASP A 69 -13.18 -1.73 4.40
N VAL A 70 -13.95 -2.21 3.43
CA VAL A 70 -13.56 -2.25 2.02
C VAL A 70 -14.55 -1.41 1.24
N ILE A 71 -14.06 -0.30 0.69
CA ILE A 71 -14.86 0.68 -0.04
C ILE A 71 -14.75 0.38 -1.53
N LEU A 72 -15.88 0.06 -2.15
CA LEU A 72 -16.01 0.03 -3.61
C LEU A 72 -15.95 1.46 -4.16
N GLY A 73 -14.88 1.81 -4.86
CA GLY A 73 -14.79 3.07 -5.56
C GLY A 73 -13.39 3.45 -6.04
N ASP A 74 -13.35 4.63 -6.67
CA ASP A 74 -12.12 5.18 -7.23
C ASP A 74 -11.28 5.85 -6.15
N THR A 75 -10.06 5.37 -5.98
CA THR A 75 -9.02 5.93 -5.10
C THR A 75 -8.87 7.43 -5.25
N MET A 76 -8.94 7.95 -6.49
CA MET A 76 -8.81 9.39 -6.78
C MET A 76 -9.99 10.21 -6.27
N LYS A 77 -11.12 9.58 -5.94
CA LYS A 77 -12.30 10.22 -5.35
C LYS A 77 -12.37 10.02 -3.85
N ILE A 78 -11.95 8.86 -3.35
CA ILE A 78 -12.06 8.51 -1.94
C ILE A 78 -10.92 9.13 -1.12
N LEU A 79 -9.65 9.05 -1.57
CA LEU A 79 -8.51 9.59 -0.82
C LEU A 79 -8.68 11.07 -0.42
N PRO A 80 -9.17 11.98 -1.30
CA PRO A 80 -9.42 13.38 -0.92
C PRO A 80 -10.43 13.57 0.22
N THR A 81 -11.29 12.60 0.49
CA THR A 81 -12.32 12.68 1.56
C THR A 81 -11.79 12.25 2.93
N LEU A 82 -10.65 11.57 2.98
CA LEU A 82 -10.05 11.13 4.23
C LEU A 82 -9.40 12.32 4.95
N ALA A 83 -9.50 12.33 6.28
CA ALA A 83 -8.92 13.39 7.09
C ALA A 83 -7.38 13.40 7.02
N ASP A 84 -6.79 14.58 7.14
CA ASP A 84 -5.34 14.76 7.25
C ASP A 84 -4.80 14.04 8.49
N ASN A 85 -3.58 13.50 8.41
CA ASN A 85 -2.90 12.84 9.53
C ASN A 85 -3.77 11.78 10.27
N SER A 86 -4.52 10.98 9.53
CA SER A 86 -5.44 9.99 10.07
C SER A 86 -4.94 8.54 9.94
N ALA A 87 -4.24 8.22 8.85
CA ALA A 87 -3.67 6.88 8.64
C ALA A 87 -2.29 6.73 9.28
N GLN A 88 -2.07 5.63 9.99
CA GLN A 88 -0.78 5.33 10.62
C GLN A 88 0.14 4.55 9.67
N ILE A 89 -0.45 3.68 8.84
CA ILE A 89 0.26 2.89 7.85
C ILE A 89 -0.47 3.04 6.52
N ILE A 90 0.27 3.21 5.43
CA ILE A 90 -0.28 3.15 4.06
C ILE A 90 0.47 2.07 3.30
N ILE A 91 -0.23 1.14 2.65
CA ILE A 91 0.39 0.14 1.77
C ILE A 91 -0.27 0.22 0.40
N ALA A 92 0.44 0.77 -0.58
CA ALA A 92 -0.05 0.98 -1.93
C ALA A 92 0.57 -0.01 -2.92
N ASP A 93 -0.28 -0.78 -3.60
CA ASP A 93 0.06 -1.63 -4.75
C ASP A 93 -0.64 -1.09 -6.01
N PRO A 94 -0.20 0.04 -6.57
CA PRO A 94 -0.88 0.65 -7.71
C PRO A 94 -0.73 -0.21 -8.99
N PRO A 95 -1.57 0.00 -10.02
CA PRO A 95 -1.27 -0.47 -11.38
C PRO A 95 0.09 0.07 -11.85
N TYR A 96 0.92 -0.75 -12.49
CA TYR A 96 2.31 -0.39 -12.84
C TYR A 96 2.49 0.18 -14.25
N ASN A 97 1.40 0.33 -15.01
CA ASN A 97 1.39 0.79 -16.40
C ASN A 97 2.19 -0.12 -17.35
N ILE A 98 2.01 -1.44 -17.22
CA ILE A 98 2.77 -2.48 -17.97
C ILE A 98 1.88 -3.32 -18.89
N GLY A 99 0.64 -2.89 -19.13
CA GLY A 99 -0.31 -3.53 -20.02
C GLY A 99 -1.07 -4.70 -19.40
N LYS A 100 -1.14 -4.76 -18.07
CA LYS A 100 -1.89 -5.79 -17.35
C LYS A 100 -3.38 -5.47 -17.34
N ASP A 101 -4.19 -6.48 -17.63
CA ASP A 101 -5.65 -6.34 -17.61
C ASP A 101 -6.18 -6.53 -16.19
N PHE A 102 -6.85 -5.49 -15.67
CA PHE A 102 -7.57 -5.48 -14.39
C PHE A 102 -9.08 -5.28 -14.58
N GLY A 103 -9.57 -5.36 -15.82
CA GLY A 103 -10.98 -5.20 -16.19
C GLY A 103 -11.40 -3.76 -16.54
N ASN A 104 -10.45 -2.83 -16.70
CA ASN A 104 -10.73 -1.41 -16.89
C ASN A 104 -9.81 -0.69 -17.91
N ASP A 105 -8.97 -1.42 -18.65
CA ASP A 105 -8.01 -0.91 -19.64
C ASP A 105 -7.08 0.24 -19.16
N SER A 106 -6.92 0.43 -17.84
CA SER A 106 -6.21 1.59 -17.30
C SER A 106 -4.68 1.49 -17.35
N ASP A 107 -4.14 0.32 -17.71
CA ASP A 107 -2.72 -0.03 -17.53
C ASP A 107 -1.85 0.14 -18.80
N LYS A 108 -2.21 1.08 -19.70
CA LYS A 108 -1.45 1.41 -20.93
C LYS A 108 -1.47 2.91 -21.26
N GLN A 109 -1.27 3.75 -20.26
CA GLN A 109 -1.25 5.20 -20.42
C GLN A 109 0.13 5.69 -20.90
N PRO A 110 0.21 6.87 -21.56
CA PRO A 110 1.47 7.57 -21.72
C PRO A 110 2.17 7.74 -20.37
N MET A 111 3.50 7.53 -20.33
CA MET A 111 4.24 7.51 -19.06
C MET A 111 4.08 8.81 -18.25
N ASP A 112 4.10 9.98 -18.91
CA ASP A 112 3.93 11.26 -18.23
C ASP A 112 2.54 11.41 -17.58
N ASP A 113 1.48 10.96 -18.25
CA ASP A 113 0.12 10.97 -17.70
C ASP A 113 0.01 10.03 -16.50
N TYR A 114 0.62 8.85 -16.60
CA TYR A 114 0.68 7.89 -15.49
C TYR A 114 1.47 8.44 -14.29
N LEU A 115 2.58 9.15 -14.53
CA LEU A 115 3.37 9.77 -13.46
C LEU A 115 2.63 10.94 -12.80
N GLU A 116 1.86 11.72 -13.55
CA GLU A 116 1.01 12.76 -12.98
C GLU A 116 -0.12 12.15 -12.14
N TRP A 117 -0.76 11.09 -12.63
CA TRP A 117 -1.72 10.32 -11.85
C TRP A 117 -1.10 9.78 -10.55
N CYS A 118 0.13 9.25 -10.61
CA CYS A 118 0.87 8.82 -9.43
C CYS A 118 1.14 9.95 -8.44
N ASN A 119 1.56 11.10 -8.94
CA ASN A 119 1.84 12.28 -8.13
C ASN A 119 0.60 12.72 -7.34
N LEU A 120 -0.60 12.66 -7.93
CA LEU A 120 -1.85 13.05 -7.28
C LEU A 120 -2.19 12.13 -6.09
N TRP A 121 -2.25 10.81 -6.27
CA TRP A 121 -2.61 9.92 -5.16
C TRP A 121 -1.50 9.84 -4.10
N ILE A 122 -0.23 9.95 -4.47
CA ILE A 122 0.88 9.99 -3.50
C ILE A 122 0.77 11.26 -2.64
N LYS A 123 0.45 12.41 -3.25
CA LYS A 123 0.24 13.66 -2.50
C LYS A 123 -0.89 13.52 -1.47
N ASP A 124 -2.01 12.91 -1.85
CA ASP A 124 -3.09 12.65 -0.91
C ASP A 124 -2.70 11.63 0.17
N CYS A 125 -1.99 10.56 -0.19
CA CYS A 125 -1.45 9.62 0.79
C CYS A 125 -0.53 10.31 1.81
N LEU A 126 0.37 11.20 1.38
CA LEU A 126 1.25 11.95 2.29
C LEU A 126 0.49 12.93 3.20
N ARG A 127 -0.62 13.50 2.71
CA ARG A 127 -1.54 14.34 3.52
C ARG A 127 -2.25 13.51 4.60
N VAL A 128 -2.76 12.35 4.22
CA VAL A 128 -3.50 11.43 5.10
C VAL A 128 -2.58 10.71 6.09
N LEU A 129 -1.33 10.43 5.72
CA LEU A 129 -0.34 9.78 6.58
C LEU A 129 -0.05 10.64 7.81
N LYS A 130 0.06 10.03 8.99
CA LYS A 130 0.49 10.72 10.22
C LYS A 130 1.96 11.18 10.16
N PRO A 131 2.39 12.19 10.95
CA PRO A 131 3.79 12.63 11.02
C PRO A 131 4.81 11.50 11.29
N ASN A 132 4.44 10.56 12.16
CA ASN A 132 5.20 9.35 12.51
C ASN A 132 4.74 8.09 11.73
N GLY A 133 3.94 8.26 10.68
CA GLY A 133 3.39 7.18 9.87
C GLY A 133 4.39 6.63 8.85
N THR A 134 4.18 5.38 8.43
CA THR A 134 4.99 4.73 7.40
C THR A 134 4.15 4.37 6.19
N MET A 135 4.64 4.72 5.00
CA MET A 135 4.00 4.40 3.72
C MET A 135 4.89 3.46 2.89
N PHE A 136 4.30 2.39 2.37
CA PHE A 136 4.92 1.45 1.45
C PHE A 136 4.30 1.60 0.05
N ILE A 137 5.13 1.57 -0.98
CA ILE A 137 4.70 1.58 -2.38
C ILE A 137 5.38 0.43 -3.12
N TYR A 138 4.61 -0.57 -3.54
CA TYR A 138 5.10 -1.63 -4.42
C TYR A 138 5.29 -1.12 -5.85
N GLY A 139 6.23 -1.73 -6.57
CA GLY A 139 6.46 -1.38 -7.97
C GLY A 139 7.64 -2.08 -8.60
N PHE A 140 7.72 -1.98 -9.92
CA PHE A 140 8.96 -2.27 -10.63
C PHE A 140 9.96 -1.15 -10.45
N SER A 141 11.23 -1.51 -10.27
CA SER A 141 12.30 -0.57 -9.92
C SER A 141 12.42 0.61 -10.88
N GLU A 142 12.22 0.37 -12.16
CA GLU A 142 12.29 1.37 -13.22
C GLU A 142 11.16 2.41 -13.10
N ILE A 143 9.93 1.94 -12.80
CA ILE A 143 8.77 2.81 -12.60
C ILE A 143 8.86 3.56 -11.27
N LEU A 144 9.26 2.87 -10.20
CA LEU A 144 9.43 3.49 -8.88
C LEU A 144 10.54 4.53 -8.88
N ALA A 145 11.60 4.37 -9.67
CA ALA A 145 12.63 5.40 -9.80
C ALA A 145 12.05 6.72 -10.35
N LEU A 146 11.19 6.63 -11.37
CA LEU A 146 10.51 7.80 -11.94
C LEU A 146 9.54 8.43 -10.92
N ILE A 147 8.73 7.61 -10.24
CA ILE A 147 7.82 8.08 -9.19
C ILE A 147 8.59 8.77 -8.04
N LEU A 148 9.64 8.11 -7.52
CA LEU A 148 10.42 8.62 -6.39
C LEU A 148 11.14 9.93 -6.71
N SER A 149 11.47 10.18 -7.99
CA SER A 149 12.03 11.45 -8.45
C SER A 149 11.07 12.63 -8.29
N LYS A 150 9.75 12.38 -8.26
CA LYS A 150 8.71 13.40 -8.08
C LYS A 150 8.33 13.61 -6.61
N VAL A 151 8.64 12.65 -5.73
CA VAL A 151 8.37 12.76 -4.28
C VAL A 151 9.27 13.86 -3.66
N PRO A 152 8.70 14.86 -2.95
CA PRO A 152 9.48 15.97 -2.38
C PRO A 152 10.67 15.50 -1.53
N HIS A 153 11.83 16.13 -1.69
CA HIS A 153 13.07 15.73 -0.99
C HIS A 153 13.01 15.81 0.54
N THR A 154 12.05 16.57 1.08
CA THR A 154 11.76 16.63 2.52
C THR A 154 11.18 15.32 3.06
N ILE A 155 10.54 14.51 2.20
CA ILE A 155 10.03 13.19 2.56
C ILE A 155 11.20 12.20 2.59
N LYS A 156 11.40 11.61 3.76
CA LYS A 156 12.43 10.61 4.01
C LYS A 156 12.03 9.30 3.34
N ARG A 157 13.04 8.56 2.86
CA ARG A 157 12.81 7.42 1.97
C ARG A 157 13.82 6.29 2.18
N ARG A 158 13.36 5.06 1.99
CA ARG A 158 14.19 3.85 1.92
C ARG A 158 13.71 2.98 0.76
N TRP A 159 14.63 2.25 0.16
CA TRP A 159 14.34 1.26 -0.87
C TRP A 159 14.57 -0.14 -0.29
N ILE A 160 13.59 -1.02 -0.43
CA ILE A 160 13.76 -2.45 -0.17
C ILE A 160 13.37 -3.27 -1.40
N VAL A 161 13.86 -4.49 -1.47
CA VAL A 161 13.66 -5.41 -2.60
C VAL A 161 12.92 -6.64 -2.10
N TRP A 162 11.82 -7.00 -2.75
CA TRP A 162 11.20 -8.31 -2.61
C TRP A 162 11.74 -9.25 -3.71
N HIS A 163 12.60 -10.18 -3.33
CA HIS A 163 13.18 -11.18 -4.22
C HIS A 163 12.32 -12.46 -4.23
N TYR A 164 11.84 -12.83 -5.40
CA TYR A 164 11.10 -14.08 -5.62
C TYR A 164 12.05 -15.27 -5.55
N THR A 165 11.74 -16.25 -4.70
CA THR A 165 12.59 -17.45 -4.55
C THR A 165 12.25 -18.58 -5.52
N ASN A 166 11.15 -18.48 -6.28
CA ASN A 166 10.57 -19.57 -7.06
C ASN A 166 10.18 -19.20 -8.51
N LYS A 167 10.36 -17.95 -8.95
CA LYS A 167 9.91 -17.49 -10.26
C LYS A 167 11.02 -17.65 -11.31
N ASN A 168 10.73 -18.36 -12.40
CA ASN A 168 11.63 -18.52 -13.54
C ASN A 168 10.89 -18.39 -14.89
N VAL A 169 11.51 -17.76 -15.88
CA VAL A 169 10.98 -17.55 -17.24
C VAL A 169 11.91 -18.24 -18.22
N ALA A 170 11.64 -19.52 -18.49
CA ALA A 170 12.54 -20.40 -19.23
C ALA A 170 12.89 -19.92 -20.64
N SER A 171 12.00 -19.17 -21.30
CA SER A 171 12.19 -18.68 -22.67
C SER A 171 12.83 -17.29 -22.76
N LEU A 172 13.25 -16.69 -21.64
CA LEU A 172 13.79 -15.34 -21.63
C LEU A 172 15.22 -15.32 -22.18
N ASN A 173 15.48 -14.49 -23.20
CA ASN A 173 16.81 -14.26 -23.75
C ASN A 173 17.45 -12.96 -23.23
N PHE A 174 17.34 -12.71 -21.91
CA PHE A 174 17.86 -11.52 -21.23
C PHE A 174 17.94 -11.75 -19.70
N TRP A 175 18.39 -10.74 -18.94
CA TRP A 175 18.35 -10.75 -17.48
C TRP A 175 16.93 -10.91 -16.96
N GLN A 176 16.71 -11.96 -16.18
CA GLN A 176 15.41 -12.22 -15.59
C GLN A 176 15.09 -11.27 -14.44
N ARG A 177 13.87 -10.73 -14.48
CA ARG A 177 13.29 -10.05 -13.32
C ARG A 177 13.03 -11.06 -12.21
N SER A 178 13.87 -11.02 -11.18
CA SER A 178 13.77 -11.87 -9.98
C SER A 178 13.17 -11.14 -8.78
N HIS A 179 12.77 -9.89 -8.93
CA HIS A 179 12.27 -9.09 -7.81
C HIS A 179 11.22 -8.06 -8.22
N GLU A 180 10.49 -7.61 -7.20
CA GLU A 180 9.78 -6.34 -7.14
C GLU A 180 10.47 -5.44 -6.11
N SER A 181 10.24 -4.14 -6.21
CA SER A 181 10.78 -3.16 -5.29
C SER A 181 9.66 -2.56 -4.45
N ILE A 182 10.02 -2.08 -3.26
CA ILE A 182 9.10 -1.41 -2.35
C ILE A 182 9.79 -0.15 -1.85
N ILE A 183 9.17 1.00 -2.08
CA ILE A 183 9.59 2.27 -1.49
C ILE A 183 8.95 2.41 -0.12
N ILE A 184 9.75 2.78 0.88
CA ILE A 184 9.27 3.19 2.19
C ILE A 184 9.40 4.71 2.26
N LEU A 185 8.32 5.41 2.61
CA LEU A 185 8.26 6.85 2.81
C LEU A 185 7.77 7.19 4.22
N TRP A 186 8.32 8.24 4.81
CA TRP A 186 7.84 8.81 6.08
C TRP A 186 8.13 10.32 6.14
N LYS A 187 7.32 11.05 6.93
CA LYS A 187 7.40 12.52 7.01
C LYS A 187 8.48 12.97 7.98
N GLU A 188 8.32 12.63 9.26
CA GLU A 188 9.21 13.08 10.33
C GLU A 188 9.96 11.90 10.91
N ASP A 189 9.36 11.19 11.86
CA ASP A 189 9.91 9.96 12.43
C ASP A 189 9.17 8.73 11.89
N TYR A 190 9.63 7.54 12.25
CA TYR A 190 9.01 6.28 11.86
C TYR A 190 8.97 5.30 13.03
N ILE A 191 7.95 4.45 13.03
CA ILE A 191 7.85 3.32 13.97
C ILE A 191 8.49 2.11 13.30
N PHE A 192 9.47 1.48 13.97
CA PHE A 192 10.07 0.24 13.47
C PHE A 192 10.29 -0.81 14.57
N HIS A 193 9.48 -1.85 14.56
CA HIS A 193 9.56 -3.01 15.44
C HIS A 193 10.54 -4.04 14.88
N ARG A 194 11.83 -3.69 14.90
CA ARG A 194 12.89 -4.53 14.29
C ARG A 194 12.88 -5.99 14.76
N ASP A 195 12.48 -6.23 16.00
CA ASP A 195 12.50 -7.55 16.63
C ASP A 195 11.35 -8.43 16.15
N ASP A 196 10.23 -7.84 15.72
CA ASP A 196 9.06 -8.54 15.18
C ASP A 196 9.25 -9.02 13.75
N VAL A 197 10.33 -8.58 13.08
CA VAL A 197 10.61 -8.88 11.67
C VAL A 197 12.02 -9.42 11.44
N ARG A 198 12.67 -9.92 12.51
CA ARG A 198 13.97 -10.60 12.41
C ARG A 198 13.94 -11.76 11.42
N GLU A 199 15.12 -12.14 10.98
CA GLU A 199 15.33 -13.21 10.01
C GLU A 199 16.14 -14.33 10.66
N ALA A 200 15.91 -15.57 10.23
CA ALA A 200 16.79 -16.66 10.63
C ALA A 200 18.25 -16.34 10.26
N TYR A 201 19.16 -16.69 11.17
CA TYR A 201 20.58 -16.67 10.83
C TYR A 201 20.88 -17.73 9.77
N THR A 202 21.90 -17.48 8.96
CA THR A 202 22.51 -18.58 8.19
C THR A 202 23.36 -19.42 9.13
N GLU A 203 23.41 -20.72 8.89
CA GLU A 203 24.23 -21.64 9.67
C GLU A 203 25.71 -21.21 9.70
N GLY A 204 26.26 -20.84 8.54
CA GLY A 204 27.63 -20.33 8.43
C GLY A 204 27.88 -19.05 9.25
N PHE A 205 26.88 -18.19 9.42
CA PHE A 205 27.03 -17.01 10.27
C PHE A 205 27.08 -17.36 11.76
N LEU A 206 26.21 -18.26 12.23
CA LEU A 206 26.23 -18.73 13.62
C LEU A 206 27.57 -19.40 13.94
N ASN A 207 27.97 -20.37 13.12
CA ASN A 207 29.22 -21.10 13.28
C ASN A 207 30.46 -20.19 13.18
N GLY A 208 30.36 -19.14 12.37
CA GLY A 208 31.45 -18.19 12.11
C GLY A 208 31.58 -17.06 13.14
N SER A 209 30.49 -16.66 13.79
CA SER A 209 30.43 -15.38 14.52
C SER A 209 29.90 -15.48 15.95
N ALA A 210 28.90 -16.33 16.20
CA ALA A 210 28.25 -16.37 17.52
C ALA A 210 29.24 -16.85 18.60
N GLY A 211 29.36 -16.07 19.67
CA GLY A 211 30.24 -16.38 20.80
C GLY A 211 31.74 -16.16 20.56
N LYS A 212 32.16 -15.82 19.33
CA LYS A 212 33.57 -15.56 19.01
C LYS A 212 33.95 -14.12 19.31
N GLU A 213 35.13 -13.93 19.89
CA GLU A 213 35.74 -12.61 20.04
C GLU A 213 36.47 -12.21 18.76
N ARG A 214 36.24 -10.98 18.31
CA ARG A 214 36.95 -10.40 17.17
C ARG A 214 37.50 -9.03 17.56
N THR A 215 38.76 -8.79 17.18
CA THR A 215 39.36 -7.46 17.20
C THR A 215 38.75 -6.67 16.06
N ALA A 216 38.29 -5.44 16.33
CA ALA A 216 37.80 -4.55 15.29
C ALA A 216 38.88 -4.36 14.21
N THR A 217 38.57 -4.74 12.97
CA THR A 217 39.42 -4.51 11.80
C THR A 217 39.20 -3.10 11.28
N GLU A 218 40.23 -2.46 10.72
CA GLU A 218 40.08 -1.19 10.00
C GLU A 218 39.06 -1.36 8.88
N GLY A 219 37.95 -0.65 8.99
CA GLY A 219 36.89 -0.63 7.98
C GLY A 219 36.69 0.78 7.45
N ARG A 220 35.99 0.89 6.32
CA ARG A 220 35.67 2.16 5.62
C ARG A 220 35.02 3.25 6.49
N PHE A 221 34.54 2.89 7.69
CA PHE A 221 33.82 3.76 8.62
C PHE A 221 34.27 3.64 10.09
N GLN A 222 35.40 2.97 10.39
CA GLN A 222 35.89 2.81 11.77
C GLN A 222 37.40 3.03 11.88
N ASN A 223 37.81 3.92 12.78
CA ASN A 223 39.19 4.08 13.21
C ASN A 223 39.56 2.95 14.21
N LYS A 224 40.82 2.48 14.19
CA LYS A 224 41.33 1.46 15.13
C LYS A 224 40.99 1.84 16.58
N SER A 225 40.12 1.07 17.22
CA SER A 225 39.93 1.18 18.68
C SER A 225 40.59 0.06 19.47
N GLY A 226 41.16 -0.95 18.78
CA GLY A 226 41.72 -2.15 19.43
C GLY A 226 40.69 -2.96 20.26
N LYS A 227 39.42 -2.53 20.27
CA LYS A 227 38.38 -3.09 21.12
C LYS A 227 38.00 -4.47 20.60
N LYS A 228 38.17 -5.48 21.45
CA LYS A 228 37.60 -6.81 21.23
C LYS A 228 36.10 -6.72 21.44
N THR A 229 35.35 -7.25 20.49
CA THR A 229 33.89 -7.39 20.60
C THR A 229 33.53 -8.85 20.50
N ARG A 230 32.55 -9.28 21.30
CA ARG A 230 31.95 -10.61 21.21
C ARG A 230 30.57 -10.45 20.62
N TYR A 231 30.29 -11.19 19.55
CA TYR A 231 28.94 -11.19 18.98
C TYR A 231 28.06 -12.18 19.75
N ILE A 232 26.98 -11.67 20.36
CA ILE A 232 25.94 -12.48 21.00
C ILE A 232 24.78 -12.57 20.00
N ALA A 233 24.49 -13.79 19.53
CA ALA A 233 23.37 -14.02 18.63
C ALA A 233 22.06 -13.76 19.37
N HIS A 234 21.17 -13.01 18.74
CA HIS A 234 19.86 -12.73 19.31
C HIS A 234 18.97 -13.97 19.15
N PRO A 235 18.21 -14.40 20.17
CA PRO A 235 17.42 -15.63 20.11
C PRO A 235 16.41 -15.64 18.95
N ASN A 236 15.84 -14.47 18.66
CA ASN A 236 14.84 -14.33 17.57
C ASN A 236 15.46 -14.14 16.17
N GLY A 237 16.78 -14.30 16.01
CA GLY A 237 17.45 -14.25 14.71
C GLY A 237 18.19 -12.94 14.39
N ALA A 238 18.73 -12.86 13.18
CA ALA A 238 19.42 -11.71 12.63
C ALA A 238 18.49 -10.50 12.48
N LEU A 239 19.08 -9.30 12.44
CA LEU A 239 18.33 -8.09 12.08
C LEU A 239 17.76 -8.21 10.65
N PRO A 240 16.57 -7.62 10.40
CA PRO A 240 15.95 -7.60 9.07
C PRO A 240 16.85 -6.92 8.05
N ARG A 241 16.84 -7.43 6.82
CA ARG A 241 17.57 -6.87 5.68
C ARG A 241 16.63 -6.16 4.71
N ASP A 242 17.20 -5.32 3.86
CA ASP A 242 16.49 -4.61 2.80
C ASP A 242 16.27 -5.46 1.53
N VAL A 243 16.64 -6.75 1.56
CA VAL A 243 16.27 -7.73 0.53
C VAL A 243 15.46 -8.84 1.19
N ILE A 244 14.14 -8.76 1.04
CA ILE A 244 13.17 -9.72 1.57
C ILE A 244 13.02 -10.88 0.58
N LYS A 245 13.30 -12.10 1.03
CA LYS A 245 13.23 -13.31 0.21
C LYS A 245 11.97 -14.09 0.54
N ILE A 246 10.95 -13.98 -0.31
CA ILE A 246 9.65 -14.63 -0.15
C ILE A 246 9.20 -15.14 -1.52
N PRO A 247 8.72 -16.39 -1.64
CA PRO A 247 8.21 -16.90 -2.92
C PRO A 247 7.01 -16.07 -3.42
N ALA A 248 6.91 -15.89 -4.74
CA ALA A 248 5.69 -15.40 -5.35
C ALA A 248 4.61 -16.50 -5.31
N LEU A 249 3.34 -16.13 -5.44
CA LEU A 249 2.21 -17.07 -5.54
C LEU A 249 2.16 -17.74 -6.93
N ALA A 250 3.20 -18.49 -7.26
CA ALA A 250 3.43 -19.13 -8.56
C ALA A 250 3.99 -20.55 -8.39
N GLY A 251 3.84 -21.39 -9.43
CA GLY A 251 4.44 -22.74 -9.43
C GLY A 251 3.98 -23.62 -8.26
N GLY A 252 2.71 -23.54 -7.87
CA GLY A 252 2.14 -24.27 -6.73
C GLY A 252 2.42 -23.66 -5.35
N SER A 253 3.31 -22.67 -5.25
CA SER A 253 3.52 -21.93 -4.00
C SER A 253 2.28 -21.09 -3.66
N GLY A 254 1.80 -21.20 -2.41
CA GLY A 254 0.63 -20.48 -1.94
C GLY A 254 -0.69 -20.88 -2.60
N MET A 255 -0.78 -22.12 -3.09
CA MET A 255 -2.00 -22.67 -3.73
C MET A 255 -3.26 -22.52 -2.86
N ASN A 256 -3.11 -22.63 -1.53
CA ASN A 256 -4.22 -22.48 -0.58
C ASN A 256 -4.60 -21.00 -0.32
N GLU A 257 -3.70 -20.06 -0.60
CA GLU A 257 -3.92 -18.61 -0.39
C GLU A 257 -4.47 -17.93 -1.65
N ARG A 258 -4.19 -18.50 -2.82
CA ARG A 258 -4.41 -17.84 -4.11
C ARG A 258 -5.90 -17.76 -4.44
N VAL A 259 -6.34 -16.55 -4.78
CA VAL A 259 -7.68 -16.25 -5.30
C VAL A 259 -7.61 -15.83 -6.77
N ASN A 260 -8.76 -15.60 -7.40
CA ASN A 260 -8.84 -15.16 -8.79
C ASN A 260 -8.45 -13.68 -8.94
N HIS A 261 -7.16 -13.39 -8.78
CA HIS A 261 -6.57 -12.09 -9.04
C HIS A 261 -5.18 -12.26 -9.65
N PRO A 262 -4.82 -11.49 -10.70
CA PRO A 262 -3.63 -11.78 -11.48
C PRO A 262 -2.30 -11.48 -10.78
N THR A 263 -2.30 -10.58 -9.79
CA THR A 263 -1.08 -10.03 -9.16
C THR A 263 -1.17 -10.03 -7.63
N GLN A 264 -1.88 -11.01 -7.04
CA GLN A 264 -2.00 -11.14 -5.58
C GLN A 264 -0.62 -11.19 -4.89
N LYS A 265 -0.45 -10.36 -3.85
CA LYS A 265 0.74 -10.37 -2.98
C LYS A 265 0.66 -11.49 -1.93
N PRO A 266 1.76 -12.21 -1.63
CA PRO A 266 1.77 -13.24 -0.59
C PRO A 266 1.48 -12.66 0.80
N LEU A 267 0.62 -13.31 1.59
CA LEU A 267 0.26 -12.86 2.94
C LEU A 267 1.48 -12.67 3.85
N ILE A 268 2.48 -13.55 3.76
CA ILE A 268 3.70 -13.47 4.57
C ILE A 268 4.52 -12.20 4.29
N LEU A 269 4.46 -11.65 3.06
CA LEU A 269 5.09 -10.37 2.74
C LEU A 269 4.32 -9.22 3.39
N CYS A 270 2.99 -9.20 3.22
CA CYS A 270 2.11 -8.18 3.79
C CYS A 270 2.20 -8.16 5.33
N ASP A 271 2.15 -9.33 5.98
CA ASP A 271 2.31 -9.48 7.44
C ASP A 271 3.67 -8.96 7.92
N LYS A 272 4.78 -9.29 7.22
CA LYS A 272 6.11 -8.79 7.57
C LYS A 272 6.18 -7.26 7.50
N LEU A 273 5.62 -6.63 6.46
CA LEU A 273 5.61 -5.17 6.36
C LEU A 273 4.76 -4.53 7.46
N LEU A 274 3.57 -5.06 7.73
CA LEU A 274 2.71 -4.54 8.79
C LEU A 274 3.34 -4.72 10.17
N ARG A 275 3.86 -5.91 10.51
CA ARG A 275 4.57 -6.14 11.79
C ARG A 275 5.74 -5.18 11.98
N SER A 276 6.43 -4.81 10.91
CA SER A 276 7.57 -3.90 10.99
C SER A 276 7.21 -2.53 11.56
N CYS A 277 5.95 -2.08 11.44
CA CYS A 277 5.52 -0.75 11.84
C CYS A 277 4.13 -0.71 12.48
N LYS A 278 3.62 -1.87 12.95
CA LYS A 278 2.29 -2.02 13.55
C LYS A 278 2.08 -1.05 14.72
N MET A 279 0.81 -0.80 15.01
CA MET A 279 0.36 0.22 15.94
C MET A 279 -0.69 -0.34 16.90
N SER A 280 -0.94 0.34 18.01
CA SER A 280 -2.12 0.03 18.83
C SER A 280 -3.36 0.43 18.05
N PRO A 281 -4.47 -0.33 18.02
CA PRO A 281 -5.68 0.03 17.28
C PRO A 281 -6.24 1.44 17.54
N SER A 282 -5.87 2.08 18.64
CA SER A 282 -6.18 3.48 18.97
C SER A 282 -5.40 4.52 18.17
N ASP A 283 -4.24 4.18 17.61
CA ASP A 283 -3.30 5.16 17.06
C ASP A 283 -3.54 5.46 15.56
N GLY A 284 -4.71 5.09 15.01
CA GLY A 284 -5.04 5.23 13.59
C GLY A 284 -5.41 3.90 12.91
N TYR A 285 -5.19 3.81 11.60
CA TYR A 285 -5.53 2.65 10.80
C TYR A 285 -4.53 2.40 9.66
N VAL A 286 -4.64 1.24 9.02
CA VAL A 286 -3.95 0.88 7.78
C VAL A 286 -4.79 1.30 6.58
N LEU A 287 -4.24 2.11 5.68
CA LEU A 287 -4.89 2.47 4.42
C LEU A 287 -4.30 1.67 3.26
N ILE A 288 -5.14 1.00 2.50
CA ILE A 288 -4.78 0.24 1.30
C ILE A 288 -5.50 0.90 0.11
N PRO A 289 -4.88 1.89 -0.56
CA PRO A 289 -5.55 2.67 -1.60
C PRO A 289 -5.83 1.88 -2.89
N PHE A 290 -5.21 0.71 -3.06
CA PHE A 290 -5.41 -0.20 -4.18
C PHE A 290 -5.44 -1.62 -3.64
N ALA A 291 -6.62 -2.09 -3.18
CA ALA A 291 -6.70 -3.31 -2.39
C ALA A 291 -6.58 -4.59 -3.22
N GLY A 292 -6.94 -4.58 -4.50
CA GLY A 292 -6.85 -5.73 -5.41
C GLY A 292 -7.51 -6.97 -4.81
N SER A 293 -6.75 -8.04 -4.64
CA SER A 293 -7.24 -9.26 -3.96
C SER A 293 -7.43 -9.15 -2.44
N GLY A 294 -6.93 -8.10 -1.79
CA GLY A 294 -7.08 -7.86 -0.35
C GLY A 294 -6.05 -8.51 0.56
N SER A 295 -4.88 -8.91 0.08
CA SER A 295 -3.87 -9.58 0.93
C SER A 295 -3.42 -8.71 2.10
N GLU A 296 -3.25 -7.41 1.88
CA GLU A 296 -2.92 -6.41 2.89
C GLU A 296 -4.07 -6.23 3.90
N CYS A 297 -5.32 -6.28 3.44
CA CYS A 297 -6.51 -6.22 4.30
C CYS A 297 -6.59 -7.45 5.21
N VAL A 298 -6.37 -8.65 4.65
CA VAL A 298 -6.35 -9.91 5.40
C VAL A 298 -5.21 -9.92 6.42
N ALA A 299 -4.02 -9.46 6.04
CA ALA A 299 -2.89 -9.35 6.96
C ALA A 299 -3.17 -8.36 8.11
N ALA A 300 -3.78 -7.20 7.81
CA ALA A 300 -4.21 -6.25 8.83
C ALA A 300 -5.26 -6.86 9.78
N LYS A 301 -6.25 -7.58 9.25
CA LYS A 301 -7.25 -8.33 10.03
C LYS A 301 -6.57 -9.35 10.97
N LYS A 302 -5.64 -10.16 10.46
CA LYS A 302 -4.90 -11.16 11.26
C LYS A 302 -4.09 -10.54 12.40
N LEU A 303 -3.64 -9.30 12.23
CA LEU A 303 -2.91 -8.52 13.26
C LEU A 303 -3.84 -7.70 14.17
N ASN A 304 -5.16 -7.82 14.00
CA ASN A 304 -6.17 -7.01 14.70
C ASN A 304 -5.98 -5.50 14.50
N LEU A 305 -5.49 -5.09 13.33
CA LEU A 305 -5.32 -3.68 12.97
C LEU A 305 -6.59 -3.15 12.27
N PRO A 306 -7.09 -1.97 12.64
CA PRO A 306 -8.12 -1.28 11.84
C PRO A 306 -7.58 -0.98 10.44
N PHE A 307 -8.42 -1.10 9.42
CA PHE A 307 -8.02 -0.78 8.05
C PHE A 307 -9.16 -0.23 7.20
N ILE A 308 -8.75 0.52 6.16
CA ILE A 308 -9.60 0.94 5.05
C ILE A 308 -8.94 0.45 3.76
N GLY A 309 -9.58 -0.47 3.06
CA GLY A 309 -9.23 -0.87 1.70
C GLY A 309 -10.09 -0.13 0.68
N ILE A 310 -9.48 0.33 -0.41
CA ILE A 310 -10.20 0.93 -1.54
C ILE A 310 -9.96 0.05 -2.77
N GLU A 311 -11.04 -0.34 -3.44
CA GLU A 311 -10.96 -1.13 -4.66
C GLU A 311 -12.00 -0.68 -5.66
N LEU A 312 -11.58 -0.52 -6.92
CA LEU A 312 -12.44 -0.01 -7.99
C LEU A 312 -13.32 -1.11 -8.59
N ASN A 313 -12.81 -2.35 -8.64
CA ASN A 313 -13.48 -3.48 -9.26
C ASN A 313 -14.39 -4.20 -8.25
N GLU A 314 -15.69 -4.25 -8.55
CA GLU A 314 -16.70 -4.88 -7.70
C GLU A 314 -16.44 -6.37 -7.46
N GLU A 315 -15.93 -7.12 -8.45
CA GLU A 315 -15.60 -8.54 -8.28
C GLU A 315 -14.41 -8.73 -7.34
N TYR A 316 -13.44 -7.82 -7.38
CA TYR A 316 -12.33 -7.85 -6.42
C TYR A 316 -12.80 -7.50 -5.02
N VAL A 317 -13.72 -6.55 -4.84
CA VAL A 317 -14.37 -6.28 -3.54
C VAL A 317 -15.07 -7.52 -2.99
N LYS A 318 -15.77 -8.30 -3.83
CA LYS A 318 -16.38 -9.57 -3.41
C LYS A 318 -15.32 -10.57 -2.91
N ILE A 319 -14.24 -10.75 -3.67
CA ILE A 319 -13.09 -11.59 -3.27
C ILE A 319 -12.51 -11.14 -1.92
N ILE A 320 -12.29 -9.83 -1.73
CA ILE A 320 -11.76 -9.31 -0.47
C ILE A 320 -12.71 -9.67 0.69
N ASN A 321 -14.01 -9.42 0.53
CA ASN A 321 -15.01 -9.68 1.57
C ASN A 321 -15.14 -11.17 1.90
N GLU A 322 -15.06 -12.06 0.90
CA GLU A 322 -15.02 -13.51 1.11
C GLU A 322 -13.81 -13.90 1.98
N ARG A 323 -12.61 -13.44 1.60
CA ARG A 323 -11.38 -13.69 2.40
C ARG A 323 -11.47 -13.11 3.81
N LEU A 324 -12.09 -11.94 3.95
CA LEU A 324 -12.31 -11.30 5.25
C LEU A 324 -13.45 -11.95 6.05
N SER A 325 -14.29 -12.79 5.46
CA SER A 325 -15.32 -13.55 6.20
C SER A 325 -14.74 -14.80 6.87
N GLU A 326 -13.60 -15.30 6.37
CA GLU A 326 -12.95 -16.48 6.93
C GLU A 326 -12.51 -16.22 8.39
N PRO A 327 -12.70 -17.21 9.28
CA PRO A 327 -12.22 -17.12 10.64
C PRO A 327 -10.69 -16.99 10.63
N ILE A 328 -10.16 -16.17 11.53
CA ILE A 328 -8.71 -16.07 11.73
C ILE A 328 -8.26 -17.39 12.33
N VAL A 329 -7.70 -18.27 11.50
CA VAL A 329 -6.96 -19.42 11.99
C VAL A 329 -5.66 -18.87 12.54
N GLU A 330 -5.49 -18.92 13.86
CA GLU A 330 -4.18 -18.71 14.46
C GLU A 330 -3.27 -19.82 13.93
N ASP A 331 -2.39 -19.45 13.00
CA ASP A 331 -1.29 -20.32 12.60
C ASP A 331 -0.42 -20.50 13.84
N GLY A 332 -0.69 -21.56 14.61
CA GLY A 332 0.19 -22.00 15.68
C GLY A 332 1.58 -22.09 15.07
N VAL A 333 2.52 -21.35 15.66
CA VAL A 333 3.89 -21.19 15.17
C VAL A 333 4.49 -22.56 14.88
N LYS A 334 4.33 -23.04 13.63
CA LYS A 334 5.13 -24.12 13.12
C LYS A 334 6.44 -23.44 12.78
N ASN A 335 7.41 -23.62 13.66
CA ASN A 335 8.81 -23.45 13.31
C ASN A 335 9.04 -24.32 12.06
N GLU A 336 8.97 -23.73 10.87
CA GLU A 336 9.49 -24.34 9.64
C GLU A 336 11.02 -24.33 9.69
N THR A 337 11.56 -25.00 10.70
CA THR A 337 12.92 -25.52 10.70
C THR A 337 12.86 -26.96 10.21
N SER A 338 12.49 -27.18 8.94
CA SER A 338 12.90 -28.39 8.23
C SER A 338 12.50 -28.37 6.75
N VAL A 339 13.47 -28.79 5.93
CA VAL A 339 13.35 -29.32 4.56
C VAL A 339 13.49 -28.32 3.41
N LEU A 340 14.70 -27.79 3.23
CA LEU A 340 15.32 -27.82 1.90
C LEU A 340 16.16 -29.10 1.84
N LYS A 341 15.57 -30.19 1.33
CA LYS A 341 16.37 -31.29 0.80
C LYS A 341 17.11 -30.74 -0.41
N SER A 342 18.42 -30.67 -0.30
CA SER A 342 19.33 -30.49 -1.42
C SER A 342 19.04 -31.55 -2.48
N SER A 343 18.57 -31.15 -3.65
CA SER A 343 18.78 -31.94 -4.86
C SER A 343 20.24 -31.75 -5.27
N PRO A 344 21.03 -32.82 -5.46
CA PRO A 344 22.40 -32.70 -5.93
C PRO A 344 22.44 -32.31 -7.41
N LEU A 345 23.23 -31.26 -7.66
CA LEU A 345 23.87 -30.78 -8.90
C LEU A 345 23.06 -30.73 -10.19
#